data_AF-A0A2A4KN83-F1
#
_entry.id   AF-A0A2A4KN83-F1
#
_cell.length_a   1.000
_cell.length_b   1.000
_cell.length_c   1.000
_cell.angle_alpha   90.00
_cell.angle_beta   90.00
_cell.angle_gamma   90.00
#
_symmetry.space_group_name_H-M   'P 1'
#
loop_
_entity.id
_entity.type
_entity.pdbx_description
1 polymer ?
#
loop_
_entity_poly.entity_id
_entity_poly.type
_entity_poly.pdbx_seq_one_letter_code
_entity_poly.pdbx_strand_id
1 'polypeptide(L)'
;MRLVSAPVRIADAETVHLLRPGDRVDVIAVGDTGDDAHVVARGARVAKVPDDSARGPAAGAPGALVVLSVERSTATALLGAGASGRLAVAVSDAN
;
A
#
# COMPACT_ATOMS: atom_id res chain seq x y z
N MET A 1 4.19 9.74 18.40
CA MET A 1 3.17 9.30 17.42
C MET A 1 2.96 7.80 17.61
N ARG A 2 1.71 7.30 17.70
CA ARG A 2 1.43 5.86 17.86
C ARG A 2 1.28 5.23 16.49
N LEU A 3 2.21 4.33 16.15
CA LEU A 3 2.16 3.57 14.91
C LEU A 3 1.10 2.45 14.99
N VAL A 4 0.47 2.18 13.85
CA VAL A 4 -0.47 1.09 13.64
C VAL A 4 -0.05 0.27 12.42
N SER A 5 -0.44 -0.99 12.39
CA SER A 5 -0.28 -1.84 11.20
C SER A 5 -1.51 -1.68 10.31
N ALA A 6 -1.34 -1.07 9.15
CA ALA A 6 -2.40 -0.85 8.17
C ALA A 6 -2.23 -1.83 7.00
N PRO A 7 -3.17 -2.77 6.79
CA PRO A 7 -3.20 -3.57 5.57
C PRO A 7 -3.67 -2.70 4.40
N VAL A 8 -2.88 -2.67 3.33
CA VAL A 8 -3.10 -1.87 2.13
C VAL A 8 -3.02 -2.80 0.92
N ARG A 9 -3.97 -2.66 0.00
CA ARG A 9 -3.98 -3.42 -1.26
C ARG A 9 -3.43 -2.54 -2.37
N ILE A 10 -2.39 -3.02 -3.03
CA ILE A 10 -1.69 -2.35 -4.12
C ILE A 10 -2.13 -3.00 -5.42
N ALA A 11 -2.47 -2.19 -6.42
CA ALA A 11 -3.06 -2.66 -7.67
C ALA A 11 -2.11 -3.58 -8.46
N ASP A 12 -0.80 -3.36 -8.34
CA ASP A 12 0.24 -4.15 -8.99
C ASP A 12 0.84 -5.16 -8.01
N ALA A 13 0.57 -6.45 -8.24
CA ALA A 13 1.08 -7.54 -7.43
C ALA A 13 2.57 -7.81 -7.65
N GLU A 14 3.09 -7.61 -8.87
CA GLU A 14 4.51 -7.86 -9.19
C GLU A 14 5.40 -6.86 -8.46
N THR A 15 4.98 -5.59 -8.42
CA THR A 15 5.67 -4.54 -7.64
C THR A 15 5.73 -4.92 -6.15
N VAL A 16 4.66 -5.49 -5.59
CA VAL A 16 4.62 -5.93 -4.18
C VAL A 16 5.58 -7.09 -3.92
N HIS A 17 5.76 -8.01 -4.86
CA HIS A 17 6.68 -9.16 -4.72
C HIS A 17 8.16 -8.74 -4.63
N LEU A 18 8.49 -7.52 -5.04
CA LEU A 18 9.84 -6.95 -4.89
C LEU A 18 10.11 -6.44 -3.47
N LEU A 19 9.06 -6.12 -2.71
CA LEU A 19 9.17 -5.50 -1.39
C LEU A 19 9.58 -6.50 -0.32
N ARG A 20 10.33 -6.01 0.67
CA ARG A 20 10.74 -6.75 1.85
C ARG A 20 10.30 -6.02 3.12
N PRO A 21 9.98 -6.77 4.20
CA PRO A 21 9.81 -6.16 5.52
C PRO A 21 11.05 -5.34 5.89
N GLY A 22 10.85 -4.05 6.18
CA GLY A 22 11.93 -3.10 6.42
C GLY A 22 12.01 -1.99 5.38
N ASP A 23 11.56 -2.23 4.15
CA ASP A 23 11.58 -1.25 3.06
C ASP A 23 10.77 0.00 3.41
N ARG A 24 11.15 1.12 2.82
CA ARG A 24 10.38 2.37 2.87
C ARG A 24 9.73 2.62 1.53
N VAL A 25 8.45 2.95 1.57
CA VAL A 25 7.66 3.21 0.38
C VAL A 25 6.86 4.49 0.51
N ASP A 26 6.71 5.18 -0.60
CA ASP A 26 5.68 6.19 -0.77
C ASP A 26 4.45 5.52 -1.36
N VAL A 27 3.28 5.84 -0.80
CA VAL A 27 1.99 5.32 -1.29
C VAL A 27 1.28 6.41 -2.05
N ILE A 28 0.90 6.10 -3.28
CA ILE A 28 0.29 7.01 -4.23
C ILE A 28 -1.12 6.54 -4.50
N ALA A 29 -2.10 7.41 -4.29
CA ALA A 29 -3.45 7.18 -4.75
C ALA A 29 -3.55 7.61 -6.20
N VAL A 30 -4.13 6.74 -7.02
CA VAL A 30 -4.47 6.98 -8.41
C VAL A 30 -5.98 6.88 -8.51
N GLY A 31 -6.62 8.03 -8.73
CA GLY A 31 -8.06 8.07 -8.96
C GLY A 31 -8.44 7.54 -10.34
N ASP A 32 -9.74 7.52 -10.64
CA ASP A 32 -10.24 7.14 -11.95
C ASP A 32 -10.04 8.28 -12.97
N THR A 33 -10.31 8.01 -14.24
CA THR A 33 -10.01 8.92 -15.36
C THR A 33 -10.48 10.36 -15.09
N GLY A 34 -9.52 11.27 -14.85
CA GLY A 34 -9.76 12.68 -14.55
C GLY A 34 -9.25 13.14 -13.18
N ASP A 35 -8.95 12.20 -12.27
CA ASP A 35 -8.34 12.50 -10.97
C ASP A 35 -6.81 12.40 -11.01
N ASP A 36 -6.14 13.42 -10.46
CA ASP A 36 -4.68 13.45 -10.37
C ASP A 36 -4.14 12.46 -9.33
N ALA A 37 -3.04 11.80 -9.68
CA ALA A 37 -2.31 10.96 -8.75
C ALA A 37 -1.66 11.82 -7.66
N HIS A 38 -1.83 11.43 -6.39
CA HIS A 38 -1.26 12.16 -5.26
C HIS A 38 -0.71 11.23 -4.19
N VAL A 39 0.29 11.70 -3.46
CA VAL A 39 0.94 10.93 -2.40
C VAL A 39 0.11 10.98 -1.13
N VAL A 40 -0.30 9.81 -0.63
CA VAL A 40 -1.10 9.65 0.60
C VAL A 40 -0.20 9.41 1.81
N ALA A 41 0.92 8.71 1.61
CA ALA A 41 1.88 8.42 2.66
C ALA A 41 3.30 8.53 2.11
N ARG A 42 4.21 9.14 2.88
CA ARG A 42 5.63 9.21 2.56
C ARG A 42 6.47 8.37 3.51
N GLY A 43 7.43 7.62 2.98
CA GLY A 43 8.41 6.84 3.74
C GLY A 43 7.80 5.81 4.70
N ALA A 44 6.62 5.29 4.37
CA ALA A 44 5.92 4.28 5.16
C ALA A 44 6.75 2.99 5.20
N ARG A 45 6.92 2.42 6.40
CA ARG A 45 7.73 1.20 6.55
C ARG A 45 6.89 -0.03 6.24
N VAL A 46 7.39 -0.91 5.40
CA VAL A 46 6.79 -2.23 5.17
C VAL A 46 6.99 -3.08 6.43
N ALA A 47 5.89 -3.43 7.10
CA ALA A 47 5.89 -4.28 8.29
C ALA A 47 5.80 -5.76 7.92
N LYS A 48 5.01 -6.10 6.90
CA LYS A 48 4.85 -7.47 6.39
C LYS A 48 4.38 -7.44 4.94
N VAL A 49 4.86 -8.38 4.15
CA VAL A 49 4.30 -8.71 2.83
C VAL A 49 3.67 -10.11 2.96
N PRO A 50 2.34 -10.23 3.09
CA PRO A 50 1.67 -11.52 3.11
C PRO A 50 1.87 -12.29 1.81
N ASP A 51 2.24 -13.57 1.91
CA ASP A 51 2.29 -14.45 0.74
C ASP A 51 0.88 -14.67 0.20
N ASP A 52 0.65 -14.34 -1.08
CA ASP A 52 -0.64 -14.54 -1.74
C ASP A 52 -0.99 -16.03 -1.87
N SER A 53 0.04 -16.90 -1.89
CA SER A 53 -0.09 -18.36 -1.94
C SER A 53 -0.81 -18.99 -0.73
N ALA A 54 -0.91 -18.27 0.40
CA ALA A 54 -1.67 -18.71 1.57
C ALA A 54 -3.17 -18.39 1.50
N ARG A 55 -3.61 -17.53 0.56
CA ARG A 55 -5.02 -17.29 0.28
C ARG A 55 -5.42 -18.17 -0.90
N GLY A 56 -6.22 -19.21 -0.63
CA GLY A 56 -7.02 -19.85 -1.68
C GLY A 56 -7.81 -18.77 -2.45
N PRO A 57 -8.23 -19.04 -3.70
CA PRO A 57 -8.71 -18.03 -4.65
C PRO A 57 -9.91 -17.25 -4.08
N ALA A 58 -9.65 -16.22 -3.29
CA ALA A 58 -10.59 -15.19 -2.93
C ALA A 58 -10.70 -14.32 -4.18
N ALA A 59 -11.51 -14.83 -5.09
CA ALA A 59 -11.71 -14.38 -6.44
C ALA A 59 -11.99 -12.87 -6.52
N GLY A 60 -11.21 -12.18 -7.35
CA GLY A 60 -11.76 -11.10 -8.19
C GLY A 60 -11.09 -9.73 -8.11
N ALA A 61 -10.32 -9.41 -7.07
CA ALA A 61 -9.67 -8.12 -6.99
C ALA A 61 -8.21 -8.21 -7.49
N PRO A 62 -7.81 -7.47 -8.54
CA PRO A 62 -6.41 -7.39 -8.96
C PRO A 62 -5.55 -6.79 -7.84
N GLY A 63 -4.27 -7.20 -7.79
CA GLY A 63 -3.28 -6.65 -6.86
C GLY A 63 -3.02 -7.47 -5.59
N ALA A 64 -1.97 -7.10 -4.86
CA ALA A 64 -1.47 -7.81 -3.68
C ALA A 64 -1.58 -6.97 -2.40
N LEU A 65 -1.52 -7.64 -1.24
CA LEU A 65 -1.58 -6.99 0.07
C LEU A 65 -0.18 -6.70 0.60
N VAL A 66 -0.05 -5.55 1.28
CA VAL A 66 1.12 -5.17 2.08
C VAL A 66 0.63 -4.61 3.40
N VAL A 67 1.34 -4.91 4.49
CA VAL A 67 1.08 -4.29 5.80
C VAL A 67 2.12 -3.21 6.04
N LEU A 68 1.65 -1.98 6.22
CA LEU A 68 2.52 -0.82 6.48
C LEU A 68 2.44 -0.41 7.95
N SER A 69 3.58 -0.01 8.50
CA SER A 69 3.66 0.67 9.79
C SER A 69 3.56 2.17 9.55
N VAL A 70 2.43 2.74 9.94
CA VAL A 70 2.08 4.16 9.69
C VAL A 70 1.44 4.79 10.92
N GLU A 71 1.32 6.11 10.94
CA GLU A 71 0.51 6.80 11.95
C GLU A 71 -0.98 6.47 11.78
N ARG A 72 -1.75 6.57 12.87
CA ARG A 72 -3.19 6.28 12.83
C ARG A 72 -3.94 7.16 11.82
N SER A 73 -3.61 8.45 11.72
CA SER A 73 -4.19 9.38 10.74
C SER A 73 -3.88 8.95 9.30
N THR A 74 -2.62 8.57 9.02
CA THR A 74 -2.20 8.04 7.72
C THR A 74 -2.91 6.74 7.38
N ALA A 75 -3.12 5.85 8.35
CA ALA A 75 -3.89 4.62 8.12
C ALA A 75 -5.32 4.94 7.67
N THR A 76 -5.98 5.92 8.28
CA THR A 76 -7.32 6.37 7.86
C THR A 76 -7.29 6.96 6.44
N ALA A 77 -6.28 7.76 6.11
CA ALA A 77 -6.12 8.32 4.76
C ALA A 77 -5.91 7.24 3.70
N LEU A 78 -5.06 6.23 3.98
CA LEU A 78 -4.82 5.10 3.10
C LEU A 78 -6.08 4.26 2.86
N LEU A 79 -6.87 4.01 3.91
CA LEU A 79 -8.12 3.27 3.80
C LEU A 79 -9.18 4.04 2.99
N GLY A 80 -9.25 5.36 3.16
CA GLY A 80 -10.12 6.21 2.34
C GLY A 80 -9.71 6.20 0.87
N ALA A 81 -8.43 6.42 0.60
CA ALA A 81 -7.90 6.42 -0.77
C ALA A 81 -8.08 5.07 -1.48
N GLY A 82 -7.83 3.96 -0.79
CA GLY A 82 -8.02 2.62 -1.34
C GLY A 82 -9.49 2.23 -1.55
N ALA A 83 -10.44 2.89 -0.86
CA ALA A 83 -11.87 2.73 -1.11
C ALA A 83 -12.35 3.56 -2.30
N SER A 84 -11.68 4.68 -2.60
CA SER A 84 -12.02 5.60 -3.69
C SER A 84 -11.29 5.33 -5.00
N GLY A 85 -10.26 4.48 -5.00
CA GLY A 85 -9.46 4.24 -6.20
C GLY A 85 -8.38 3.19 -6.01
N ARG A 86 -7.35 3.25 -6.86
CA ARG A 86 -6.23 2.31 -6.85
C ARG A 86 -5.04 2.92 -6.11
N LEU A 87 -4.28 2.05 -5.44
CA LEU A 87 -3.04 2.43 -4.77
C LEU A 87 -1.85 1.84 -5.51
N ALA A 88 -0.83 2.67 -5.69
CA ALA A 88 0.49 2.30 -6.17
C ALA A 88 1.54 2.59 -5.10
N VAL A 89 2.70 1.95 -5.20
CA VAL A 89 3.84 2.18 -4.31
C VAL A 89 5.08 2.51 -5.11
N ALA A 90 5.88 3.42 -4.58
CA ALA A 90 7.23 3.68 -5.04
C ALA A 90 8.20 3.34 -3.92
N VAL A 91 9.27 2.61 -4.23
CA VAL A 91 10.35 2.35 -3.27
C VAL A 91 11.16 3.63 -3.12
N SER A 92 11.18 4.16 -1.91
CA SER A 92 11.94 5.37 -1.60
C SER A 92 13.28 4.93 -1.03
N ASP A 93 14.35 5.12 -1.80
CA ASP A 93 15.69 5.15 -1.21
C ASP A 93 15.77 6.43 -0.38
N ALA A 94 16.04 6.31 0.91
CA ALA A 94 16.14 7.49 1.76
C ALA A 94 17.44 8.22 1.41
N ASN A 95 17.34 9.22 0.53
CA ASN A 95 18.38 10.23 0.31
C ASN A 95 17.83 11.63 0.60
#